data_AF-A0A8H4V2D5-F1
#
_entry.id   AF-A0A8H4V2D5-F1
#
_cell.length_a   1.000
_cell.length_b   1.000
_cell.length_c   1.000
_cell.angle_alpha   90.00
_cell.angle_beta   90.00
_cell.angle_gamma   90.00
#
_symmetry.space_group_name_H-M   'P 1'
#
loop_
_entity.id
_entity.type
_entity.pdbx_description
1 polymer ?
#
loop_
_entity_poly.entity_id
_entity_poly.type
_entity_poly.pdbx_seq_one_letter_code
_entity_poly.pdbx_strand_id
1 'polypeptide(L)'
;MARSYADPNAIPNDWRSRQPGFTIWILIAIPRILLLTLFYALYFIPKSLRQHPQWTYRQAFVSWVIRFAFHIVTELGYSQSPNLKPGNLGDKWVVIEPIKSADDEYYGPFRDVSVKPDRIGGTWYPEAPSKTADDDSLVVLSFHSGSFLWITGRPIDSGVTADLVNRKLGPNTHSLWIQYRLAGGRTPTTYPGAMQDAITAYSYLINELKVSPRRIVLAGDSSGATMAVALLRYLAIINHGHNESVQKHFSTATPPRACLLFSPSIDYTIEGDAQAMNQHRNASTDLCE
;
A
#
# COMPACT_ATOMS: atom_id res chain seq x y z
N MET A 1 10.12 -3.40 -16.48
CA MET A 1 9.12 -2.35 -16.13
C MET A 1 9.32 -1.17 -17.07
N ALA A 2 8.37 -0.90 -17.95
CA ALA A 2 8.38 0.38 -18.66
C ALA A 2 8.10 1.46 -17.61
N ARG A 3 9.11 2.26 -17.24
CA ARG A 3 8.90 3.48 -16.47
C ARG A 3 8.00 4.36 -17.33
N SER A 4 6.71 4.45 -17.01
CA SER A 4 5.89 5.52 -17.56
C SER A 4 6.35 6.79 -16.86
N TYR A 5 6.95 7.72 -17.58
CA TYR A 5 7.12 9.07 -17.07
C TYR A 5 5.74 9.61 -16.66
N ALA A 6 5.72 10.43 -15.61
CA ALA A 6 4.50 11.07 -15.15
C ALA A 6 3.84 11.86 -16.29
N ASP A 7 2.52 12.04 -16.23
CA ASP A 7 1.79 12.94 -17.12
C ASP A 7 2.53 14.30 -17.20
N PRO A 8 2.68 14.95 -18.38
CA PRO A 8 3.27 16.28 -18.47
C PRO A 8 2.66 17.30 -17.49
N ASN A 9 1.42 17.12 -17.08
CA ASN A 9 0.72 17.98 -16.12
C ASN A 9 0.73 17.46 -14.68
N ALA A 10 1.39 16.33 -14.40
CA ALA A 10 1.54 15.83 -13.04
C ALA A 10 2.44 16.76 -12.21
N ILE A 11 2.03 17.02 -10.97
CA ILE A 11 2.83 17.78 -10.00
C ILE A 11 3.78 16.80 -9.29
N PRO A 12 5.09 17.13 -9.15
CA PRO A 12 5.77 18.36 -9.55
C PRO A 12 6.04 18.45 -11.06
N ASN A 13 5.66 19.58 -11.65
CA ASN A 13 5.88 19.89 -13.06
C ASN A 13 7.17 20.72 -13.27
N ASP A 14 8.23 20.39 -12.54
CA ASP A 14 9.48 21.13 -12.58
C ASP A 14 10.38 20.69 -13.74
N TRP A 15 11.51 21.37 -13.92
CA TRP A 15 12.46 21.04 -14.99
C TRP A 15 13.09 19.65 -14.82
N ARG A 16 13.08 19.07 -13.61
CA ARG A 16 13.72 17.79 -13.28
C ARG A 16 12.86 16.60 -13.71
N SER A 17 11.55 16.76 -13.84
CA SER A 17 10.65 15.69 -14.27
C SER A 17 10.58 15.50 -15.80
N ARG A 18 11.27 16.35 -16.58
CA ARG A 18 11.25 16.35 -18.07
C ARG A 18 12.65 16.29 -18.68
N GLN A 19 12.78 15.71 -19.87
CA GLN A 19 14.03 15.77 -20.63
C GLN A 19 14.24 17.18 -21.23
N PRO A 20 15.48 17.73 -21.26
CA PRO A 20 16.75 17.14 -20.82
C PRO A 20 17.04 17.30 -19.32
N GLY A 21 16.21 18.03 -18.58
CA GLY A 21 16.43 18.38 -17.19
C GLY A 21 16.53 17.18 -16.24
N PHE A 22 15.76 16.12 -16.47
CA PHE A 22 15.90 14.84 -15.77
C PHE A 22 17.31 14.24 -15.92
N THR A 23 17.87 14.31 -17.14
CA THR A 23 19.25 13.81 -17.38
C THR A 23 20.28 14.67 -16.65
N ILE A 24 20.13 15.99 -16.67
CA ILE A 24 21.00 16.92 -15.93
C ILE A 24 20.89 16.64 -14.42
N TRP A 25 19.68 16.46 -13.90
CA TRP A 25 19.45 16.11 -12.51
C TRP A 25 20.13 14.79 -12.15
N ILE A 26 20.02 13.73 -12.96
CA ILE A 26 20.71 12.45 -12.76
C ILE A 26 22.23 12.64 -12.68
N LEU A 27 22.82 13.41 -13.61
CA LEU A 27 24.26 13.64 -13.68
C LEU A 27 24.80 14.34 -12.43
N ILE A 28 23.99 15.19 -11.79
CA ILE A 28 24.34 15.86 -10.52
C ILE A 28 24.03 14.97 -9.31
N ALA A 29 22.89 14.29 -9.34
CA ALA A 29 22.39 13.48 -8.24
C ALA A 29 23.27 12.27 -7.98
N ILE A 30 23.69 11.51 -9.00
CA ILE A 30 24.49 10.29 -8.80
C ILE A 30 25.81 10.58 -8.04
N PRO A 31 26.67 11.53 -8.47
CA PRO A 31 27.87 11.86 -7.70
C PRO A 31 27.57 12.35 -6.28
N ARG A 32 26.54 13.19 -6.11
CA ARG A 32 26.11 13.67 -4.80
C ARG A 32 25.69 12.50 -3.89
N ILE A 33 24.93 11.54 -4.40
CA ILE A 33 24.48 10.35 -3.68
C ILE A 33 25.68 9.52 -3.21
N LEU A 34 26.63 9.28 -4.11
CA LEU A 34 27.84 8.50 -3.78
C LEU A 34 28.66 9.18 -2.67
N LEU A 35 28.86 10.50 -2.78
CA LEU A 35 29.58 11.28 -1.77
C LEU A 35 28.86 11.30 -0.43
N LEU A 36 27.54 11.54 -0.42
CA LEU A 36 26.75 11.51 0.81
C LEU A 36 26.75 10.12 1.45
N THR A 37 26.64 9.06 0.64
CA THR A 37 26.68 7.68 1.14
C THR A 37 28.01 7.37 1.80
N LEU A 38 29.13 7.76 1.18
CA LEU A 38 30.47 7.59 1.76
C LEU A 38 30.62 8.41 3.05
N PHE A 39 30.17 9.66 3.03
CA PHE A 39 30.21 10.53 4.21
C PHE A 39 29.43 9.91 5.38
N TYR A 40 28.16 9.54 5.17
CA TYR A 40 27.31 9.01 6.24
C TYR A 40 27.72 7.60 6.70
N ALA A 41 28.34 6.81 5.82
CA ALA A 41 28.94 5.53 6.21
C ALA A 41 30.07 5.72 7.24
N LEU A 42 30.85 6.79 7.13
CA LEU A 42 31.90 7.12 8.11
C LEU A 42 31.32 7.88 9.32
N TYR A 43 30.41 8.81 9.07
CA TYR A 43 29.81 9.68 10.10
C TYR A 43 29.05 8.90 11.17
N PHE A 44 28.38 7.79 10.82
CA PHE A 44 27.64 6.97 11.78
C PHE A 44 28.48 5.91 12.52
N ILE A 45 29.79 5.85 12.30
CA ILE A 45 30.68 4.94 13.05
C ILE A 45 30.62 5.26 14.56
N PRO A 46 30.86 6.51 15.02
CA PRO A 46 30.72 6.87 16.43
C PRO A 46 29.25 6.85 16.85
N LYS A 47 28.94 6.19 17.99
CA LYS A 47 27.57 6.08 18.50
C LYS A 47 26.92 7.44 18.79
N SER A 48 27.70 8.43 19.22
CA SER A 48 27.23 9.78 19.56
C SER A 48 26.77 10.61 18.37
N LEU A 49 27.18 10.25 17.15
CA LEU A 49 26.83 10.98 15.91
C LEU A 49 25.62 10.37 15.17
N ARG A 50 25.09 9.26 15.69
CA ARG A 50 23.89 8.61 15.14
C ARG A 50 22.65 9.41 15.51
N GLN A 51 21.61 9.24 14.71
CA GLN A 51 20.28 9.84 14.95
C GLN A 51 19.73 9.48 16.34
N HIS A 52 20.04 8.28 16.83
CA HIS A 52 19.74 7.85 18.18
C HIS A 52 20.94 7.11 18.80
N PRO A 53 21.43 7.48 20.00
CA PRO A 53 22.66 6.91 20.58
C PRO A 53 22.62 5.39 20.81
N GLN A 54 21.42 4.82 20.99
CA GLN A 54 21.23 3.37 21.20
C GLN A 54 21.11 2.57 19.89
N TRP A 55 21.00 3.24 18.74
CA TRP A 55 20.88 2.53 17.46
C TRP A 55 22.17 1.83 17.10
N THR A 56 22.02 0.65 16.50
CA THR A 56 23.11 -0.01 15.77
C THR A 56 23.53 0.84 14.57
N TYR A 57 24.77 0.66 14.11
CA TYR A 57 25.23 1.27 12.85
C TYR A 57 24.27 0.97 11.69
N ARG A 58 23.79 -0.28 11.61
CA ARG A 58 22.83 -0.71 10.57
C ARG A 58 21.53 0.08 10.63
N GLN A 59 20.94 0.27 11.81
CA GLN A 59 19.72 1.06 11.96
C GLN A 59 19.93 2.52 11.54
N ALA A 60 21.00 3.16 12.03
CA ALA A 60 21.34 4.54 11.69
C ALA A 60 21.52 4.75 10.18
N PHE A 61 22.31 3.87 9.54
CA PHE A 61 22.60 3.97 8.12
C PHE A 61 21.38 3.64 7.25
N VAL A 62 20.64 2.56 7.56
CA VAL A 62 19.44 2.18 6.79
C VAL A 62 18.34 3.23 6.91
N SER A 63 18.10 3.81 8.09
CA SER A 63 17.13 4.90 8.25
C SER A 63 17.50 6.11 7.39
N TRP A 64 18.80 6.47 7.32
CA TRP A 64 19.25 7.54 6.43
C TRP A 64 19.01 7.20 4.94
N VAL A 65 19.35 5.98 4.51
CA VAL A 65 19.09 5.54 3.12
C VAL A 65 17.60 5.60 2.79
N ILE A 66 16.72 5.16 3.70
CA ILE A 66 15.27 5.19 3.51
C ILE A 66 14.76 6.64 3.39
N ARG A 67 15.13 7.52 4.34
CA ARG A 67 14.77 8.95 4.30
C ARG A 67 15.20 9.58 2.97
N PHE A 68 16.45 9.34 2.59
CA PHE A 68 17.02 9.89 1.37
C PHE A 68 16.30 9.38 0.12
N ALA A 69 15.94 8.10 0.08
CA ALA A 69 15.16 7.53 -1.01
C ALA A 69 13.77 8.17 -1.09
N PHE A 70 13.06 8.33 0.03
CA PHE A 70 11.77 9.03 0.05
C PHE A 70 11.89 10.46 -0.45
N HIS A 71 12.90 11.21 -0.01
CA HIS A 71 13.15 12.57 -0.47
C HIS A 71 13.31 12.65 -1.99
N ILE A 72 14.10 11.76 -2.59
CA ILE A 72 14.22 11.70 -4.06
C ILE A 72 12.87 11.40 -4.72
N VAL A 73 12.14 10.41 -4.21
CA VAL A 73 10.87 9.98 -4.79
C VAL A 73 9.85 11.13 -4.75
N THR A 74 9.81 11.90 -3.65
CA THR A 74 8.98 13.10 -3.51
C THR A 74 9.45 14.25 -4.40
N GLU A 75 10.76 14.53 -4.46
CA GLU A 75 11.32 15.59 -5.32
C GLU A 75 11.01 15.34 -6.80
N LEU A 76 11.06 14.08 -7.23
CA LEU A 76 10.79 13.68 -8.61
C LEU A 76 9.30 13.55 -8.93
N GLY A 77 8.40 13.62 -7.93
CA GLY A 77 6.98 13.31 -8.12
C GLY A 77 6.72 11.95 -8.69
N TYR A 78 7.51 10.97 -8.27
CA TYR A 78 7.41 9.65 -8.86
C TYR A 78 6.00 9.10 -8.65
N SER A 79 5.42 8.54 -9.71
CA SER A 79 4.16 7.80 -9.63
C SER A 79 4.16 6.68 -10.65
N GLN A 80 3.37 5.64 -10.37
CA GLN A 80 3.29 4.46 -11.21
C GLN A 80 1.88 4.32 -11.80
N SER A 81 1.80 3.71 -12.99
CA SER A 81 0.54 3.27 -13.58
C SER A 81 0.45 1.75 -13.47
N PRO A 82 -0.41 1.20 -12.61
CA PRO A 82 -0.60 -0.24 -12.52
C PRO A 82 -1.14 -0.79 -13.83
N ASN A 83 -0.80 -2.04 -14.15
CA ASN A 83 -1.38 -2.75 -15.30
C ASN A 83 -1.97 -4.08 -14.85
N LEU A 84 -3.07 -4.49 -15.48
CA LEU A 84 -3.80 -5.71 -15.10
C LEU A 84 -3.39 -6.95 -15.90
N LYS A 85 -2.37 -6.85 -16.77
CA LYS A 85 -1.91 -7.99 -17.58
C LYS A 85 -1.19 -8.98 -16.67
N PRO A 86 -1.52 -10.30 -16.72
CA PRO A 86 -0.91 -11.28 -15.82
C PRO A 86 0.61 -11.37 -15.97
N GLY A 87 1.14 -11.21 -17.19
CA GLY A 87 2.56 -11.42 -17.47
C GLY A 87 2.94 -12.87 -17.18
N ASN A 88 4.03 -13.08 -16.44
CA ASN A 88 4.55 -14.42 -16.13
C ASN A 88 3.95 -15.04 -14.85
N LEU A 89 2.91 -14.42 -14.27
CA LEU A 89 2.35 -14.86 -12.98
C LEU A 89 1.38 -16.03 -13.10
N GLY A 90 0.87 -16.31 -14.31
CA GLY A 90 -0.06 -17.42 -14.55
C GLY A 90 -1.23 -17.42 -13.56
N ASP A 91 -1.48 -18.58 -12.95
CA ASP A 91 -2.59 -18.81 -12.01
C ASP A 91 -2.47 -18.05 -10.69
N LYS A 92 -1.29 -17.49 -10.37
CA LYS A 92 -1.12 -16.64 -9.18
C LYS A 92 -1.73 -15.26 -9.35
N TRP A 93 -1.94 -14.81 -10.58
CA TRP A 93 -2.53 -13.50 -10.85
C TRP A 93 -4.05 -13.61 -11.01
N VAL A 94 -4.77 -12.78 -10.27
CA VAL A 94 -6.22 -12.65 -10.38
C VAL A 94 -6.59 -11.23 -10.79
N VAL A 95 -7.59 -11.13 -11.66
CA VAL A 95 -8.30 -9.88 -11.92
C VAL A 95 -9.66 -9.98 -11.24
N ILE A 96 -9.97 -9.01 -10.39
CA ILE A 96 -11.17 -8.98 -9.57
C ILE A 96 -12.10 -7.91 -10.13
N GLU A 97 -13.34 -8.32 -10.40
CA GLU A 97 -14.38 -7.42 -10.90
C GLU A 97 -14.98 -6.60 -9.74
N PRO A 98 -15.37 -5.34 -9.98
CA PRO A 98 -16.09 -4.57 -9.00
C PRO A 98 -17.44 -5.23 -8.71
N ILE A 99 -17.98 -4.97 -7.52
CA ILE A 99 -19.22 -5.61 -7.08
C ILE A 99 -20.40 -5.16 -7.95
N LYS A 100 -21.15 -6.14 -8.49
CA LYS A 100 -22.19 -5.93 -9.51
C LYS A 100 -23.57 -5.78 -8.86
N SER A 101 -24.02 -4.57 -8.56
CA SER A 101 -25.45 -4.30 -8.41
C SER A 101 -25.85 -2.85 -8.69
N ALA A 102 -27.14 -2.67 -9.00
CA ALA A 102 -27.71 -1.56 -9.75
C ALA A 102 -27.89 -0.24 -8.96
N ASP A 103 -27.62 -0.19 -7.65
CA ASP A 103 -27.70 1.03 -6.83
C ASP A 103 -26.69 1.00 -5.65
N ASP A 104 -25.39 1.07 -6.00
CA ASP A 104 -24.21 1.34 -5.15
C ASP A 104 -24.07 0.54 -3.82
N GLU A 105 -23.45 -0.64 -3.88
CA GLU A 105 -22.96 -1.40 -2.70
C GLU A 105 -21.80 -0.71 -1.94
N TYR A 106 -21.26 0.35 -2.52
CA TYR A 106 -20.32 1.23 -1.86
C TYR A 106 -21.12 2.30 -1.12
N TYR A 107 -20.90 2.40 0.18
CA TYR A 107 -21.67 3.22 1.10
C TYR A 107 -20.77 4.25 1.78
N GLY A 108 -21.40 5.30 2.35
CA GLY A 108 -20.74 6.28 3.21
C GLY A 108 -19.42 6.80 2.61
N PRO A 109 -18.29 6.72 3.35
CA PRO A 109 -17.01 7.32 2.92
C PRO A 109 -16.39 6.65 1.69
N PHE A 110 -16.85 5.46 1.28
CA PHE A 110 -16.32 4.75 0.12
C PHE A 110 -17.15 4.98 -1.15
N ARG A 111 -18.29 5.67 -1.01
CA ARG A 111 -19.14 6.09 -2.13
C ARG A 111 -18.71 7.47 -2.62
N ASP A 112 -18.54 7.60 -3.93
CA ASP A 112 -18.28 8.89 -4.55
C ASP A 112 -19.00 9.03 -5.90
N VAL A 113 -19.35 10.27 -6.25
CA VAL A 113 -20.04 10.57 -7.52
C VAL A 113 -19.05 10.53 -8.69
N SER A 114 -17.83 10.99 -8.48
CA SER A 114 -16.78 11.13 -9.51
C SER A 114 -15.89 9.88 -9.64
N VAL A 115 -15.54 9.25 -8.51
CA VAL A 115 -14.69 8.06 -8.47
C VAL A 115 -15.56 6.81 -8.40
N LYS A 116 -15.61 6.08 -9.52
CA LYS A 116 -16.36 4.82 -9.62
C LYS A 116 -15.46 3.61 -9.39
N PRO A 117 -15.99 2.53 -8.79
CA PRO A 117 -15.29 1.26 -8.69
C PRO A 117 -14.88 0.73 -10.07
N ASP A 118 -13.72 0.09 -10.15
CA ASP A 118 -13.20 -0.50 -11.38
C ASP A 118 -12.47 -1.82 -11.03
N ARG A 119 -12.07 -2.56 -12.07
CA ARG A 119 -11.34 -3.81 -11.94
C ARG A 119 -9.98 -3.60 -11.31
N ILE A 120 -9.62 -4.53 -10.43
CA ILE A 120 -8.33 -4.52 -9.73
C ILE A 120 -7.58 -5.82 -9.98
N GLY A 121 -6.27 -5.79 -9.72
CA GLY A 121 -5.42 -6.96 -9.79
C GLY A 121 -5.06 -7.48 -8.40
N GLY A 122 -4.60 -8.72 -8.33
CA GLY A 122 -4.01 -9.27 -7.12
C GLY A 122 -3.06 -10.42 -7.42
N THR A 123 -2.06 -10.59 -6.56
CA THR A 123 -1.14 -11.74 -6.63
C THR A 123 -1.31 -12.63 -5.41
N TRP A 124 -1.51 -13.92 -5.65
CA TRP A 124 -1.55 -14.95 -4.62
C TRP A 124 -0.16 -15.46 -4.26
N TYR A 125 0.04 -15.74 -2.97
CA TYR A 125 1.22 -16.39 -2.43
C TYR A 125 0.84 -17.51 -1.44
N PRO A 126 1.36 -18.73 -1.59
CA PRO A 126 2.04 -19.21 -2.80
C PRO A 126 1.07 -19.30 -4.00
N GLU A 127 -0.18 -19.65 -3.74
CA GLU A 127 -1.30 -19.80 -4.68
C GLU A 127 -2.63 -19.51 -3.95
N ALA A 128 -3.75 -19.50 -4.67
CA ALA A 128 -5.06 -19.32 -4.05
C ALA A 128 -5.43 -20.52 -3.15
N PRO A 129 -6.17 -20.31 -2.05
CA PRO A 129 -6.67 -21.42 -1.23
C PRO A 129 -7.63 -22.31 -2.03
N SER A 130 -7.83 -23.54 -1.56
CA SER A 130 -8.78 -24.46 -2.17
C SER A 130 -10.21 -23.93 -1.98
N LYS A 131 -11.07 -24.15 -2.99
CA LYS A 131 -12.51 -23.81 -2.90
C LYS A 131 -13.35 -24.89 -2.20
N THR A 132 -12.70 -25.89 -1.60
CA THR A 132 -13.37 -27.00 -0.91
C THR A 132 -13.93 -26.53 0.43
N ALA A 133 -15.10 -27.05 0.82
CA ALA A 133 -15.76 -26.69 2.08
C ALA A 133 -14.91 -26.98 3.33
N ASP A 134 -14.01 -27.96 3.24
CA ASP A 134 -13.14 -28.41 4.33
C ASP A 134 -11.80 -27.66 4.41
N ASP A 135 -11.57 -26.68 3.54
CA ASP A 135 -10.37 -25.85 3.65
C ASP A 135 -10.43 -25.10 5.00
N ASP A 136 -9.35 -25.15 5.79
CA ASP A 136 -9.16 -24.44 7.06
C ASP A 136 -7.99 -23.42 7.04
N SER A 137 -7.37 -23.21 5.88
CA SER A 137 -6.28 -22.25 5.68
C SER A 137 -6.56 -20.81 6.12
N LEU A 138 -5.52 -20.12 6.55
CA LEU A 138 -5.61 -18.69 6.84
C LEU A 138 -5.45 -17.89 5.55
N VAL A 139 -6.29 -16.89 5.32
CA VAL A 139 -6.21 -16.02 4.14
C VAL A 139 -5.89 -14.61 4.56
N VAL A 140 -4.72 -14.11 4.18
CA VAL A 140 -4.32 -12.72 4.43
C VAL A 140 -4.69 -11.87 3.24
N LEU A 141 -5.57 -10.90 3.43
CA LEU A 141 -5.85 -9.84 2.47
C LEU A 141 -4.88 -8.69 2.72
N SER A 142 -3.88 -8.54 1.86
CA SER A 142 -2.76 -7.63 2.05
C SER A 142 -2.81 -6.43 1.11
N PHE A 143 -2.57 -5.24 1.66
CA PHE A 143 -2.42 -3.99 0.93
C PHE A 143 -1.00 -3.44 1.10
N HIS A 144 -0.35 -3.12 -0.01
CA HIS A 144 1.04 -2.64 0.01
C HIS A 144 1.15 -1.16 0.41
N SER A 145 2.34 -0.75 0.86
CA SER A 145 2.74 0.65 1.04
C SER A 145 2.88 1.41 -0.29
N GLY A 146 3.41 2.63 -0.25
CA GLY A 146 3.72 3.44 -1.43
C GLY A 146 2.89 4.70 -1.56
N SER A 147 2.33 5.17 -0.45
CA SER A 147 1.63 6.46 -0.34
C SER A 147 0.50 6.63 -1.36
N PHE A 148 -0.10 5.52 -1.80
CA PHE A 148 -1.06 5.46 -2.90
C PHE A 148 -0.55 5.95 -4.27
N LEU A 149 0.76 6.16 -4.44
CA LEU A 149 1.37 6.71 -5.65
C LEU A 149 2.26 5.71 -6.40
N TRP A 150 2.82 4.72 -5.69
CA TRP A 150 3.74 3.74 -6.25
C TRP A 150 3.69 2.40 -5.49
N ILE A 151 4.54 1.46 -5.91
CA ILE A 151 4.57 0.06 -5.50
C ILE A 151 3.34 -0.69 -6.02
N THR A 152 3.47 -2.01 -6.12
CA THR A 152 2.44 -2.88 -6.69
C THR A 152 2.19 -4.10 -5.82
N GLY A 153 1.03 -4.73 -6.00
CA GLY A 153 0.74 -6.06 -5.46
C GLY A 153 1.53 -7.20 -6.11
N ARG A 154 2.55 -6.93 -6.95
CA ARG A 154 3.31 -7.93 -7.72
C ARG A 154 4.58 -8.38 -7.00
N PRO A 155 5.15 -9.55 -7.36
CA PRO A 155 6.29 -10.15 -6.65
C PRO A 155 7.52 -9.28 -6.49
N ILE A 156 7.73 -8.33 -7.41
CA ILE A 156 8.85 -7.40 -7.32
C ILE A 156 8.80 -6.55 -6.03
N ASP A 157 7.60 -6.23 -5.54
CA ASP A 157 7.43 -5.43 -4.32
C ASP A 157 6.80 -6.24 -3.18
N SER A 158 5.84 -7.12 -3.47
CA SER A 158 5.09 -7.85 -2.43
C SER A 158 5.71 -9.18 -2.02
N GLY A 159 6.51 -9.83 -2.87
CA GLY A 159 6.88 -11.25 -2.71
C GLY A 159 7.62 -11.56 -1.41
N VAL A 160 8.66 -10.79 -1.09
CA VAL A 160 9.46 -11.00 0.14
C VAL A 160 8.60 -10.86 1.40
N THR A 161 7.72 -9.86 1.42
CA THR A 161 6.85 -9.61 2.58
C THR A 161 5.73 -10.64 2.66
N ALA A 162 5.18 -11.07 1.52
CA ALA A 162 4.19 -12.14 1.43
C ALA A 162 4.73 -13.45 2.02
N ASP A 163 5.91 -13.88 1.59
CA ASP A 163 6.56 -15.10 2.08
C ASP A 163 6.85 -15.02 3.57
N LEU A 164 7.30 -13.85 4.05
CA LEU A 164 7.57 -13.63 5.47
C LEU A 164 6.30 -13.72 6.31
N VAL A 165 5.22 -13.04 5.91
CA VAL A 165 3.94 -13.04 6.62
C VAL A 165 3.34 -14.44 6.66
N ASN A 166 3.27 -15.11 5.50
CA ASN A 166 2.73 -16.47 5.41
C ASN A 166 3.50 -17.43 6.32
N ARG A 167 4.85 -17.43 6.24
CA ARG A 167 5.70 -18.27 7.08
C ARG A 167 5.51 -18.02 8.58
N LYS A 168 5.25 -16.76 8.98
CA LYS A 168 5.07 -16.38 10.39
C LYS A 168 3.68 -16.73 10.93
N LEU A 169 2.66 -16.71 10.08
CA LEU A 169 1.29 -17.07 10.47
C LEU A 169 1.05 -18.59 10.45
N GLY A 170 1.78 -19.33 9.63
CA GLY A 170 1.80 -20.80 9.66
C GLY A 170 1.80 -21.44 8.27
N PRO A 171 2.10 -22.75 8.17
CA PRO A 171 2.28 -23.45 6.89
C PRO A 171 1.02 -23.47 6.00
N ASN A 172 -0.17 -23.34 6.59
CA ASN A 172 -1.45 -23.33 5.88
C ASN A 172 -1.97 -21.89 5.72
N THR A 173 -1.11 -20.96 5.28
CA THR A 173 -1.45 -19.54 5.09
C THR A 173 -1.25 -19.14 3.63
N HIS A 174 -2.29 -18.54 3.06
CA HIS A 174 -2.28 -17.92 1.73
C HIS A 174 -2.41 -16.41 1.91
N SER A 175 -1.74 -15.62 1.06
CA SER A 175 -1.94 -14.17 1.03
C SER A 175 -2.27 -13.68 -0.36
N LEU A 176 -3.26 -12.79 -0.44
CA LEU A 176 -3.65 -12.07 -1.63
C LEU A 176 -3.18 -10.63 -1.50
N TRP A 177 -2.20 -10.26 -2.31
CA TRP A 177 -1.65 -8.91 -2.34
C TRP A 177 -2.29 -8.11 -3.45
N ILE A 178 -3.09 -7.12 -3.05
CA ILE A 178 -3.90 -6.35 -3.98
C ILE A 178 -3.05 -5.31 -4.71
N GLN A 179 -3.17 -5.29 -6.03
CA GLN A 179 -2.70 -4.20 -6.87
C GLN A 179 -3.86 -3.21 -7.06
N TYR A 180 -4.06 -2.37 -6.05
CA TYR A 180 -5.12 -1.37 -6.03
C TYR A 180 -4.77 -0.18 -6.94
N ARG A 181 -5.78 0.63 -7.26
CA ARG A 181 -5.66 1.82 -8.09
C ARG A 181 -4.92 2.93 -7.35
N LEU A 182 -3.96 3.55 -8.02
CA LEU A 182 -3.09 4.57 -7.46
C LEU A 182 -3.63 5.97 -7.78
N ALA A 183 -3.35 6.92 -6.90
CA ALA A 183 -3.69 8.34 -7.04
C ALA A 183 -2.78 9.09 -8.02
N GLY A 184 -1.72 8.45 -8.52
CA GLY A 184 -0.81 8.99 -9.53
C GLY A 184 -0.76 8.17 -10.81
N GLY A 185 0.19 8.48 -11.69
CA GLY A 185 0.36 7.82 -12.99
C GLY A 185 -0.52 8.42 -14.09
N ARG A 186 -0.73 7.65 -15.16
CA ARG A 186 -1.45 8.08 -16.38
C ARG A 186 -2.97 8.04 -16.23
N THR A 187 -3.47 7.27 -15.27
CA THR A 187 -4.90 7.12 -14.96
C THR A 187 -5.09 7.25 -13.45
N PRO A 188 -4.85 8.45 -12.90
CA PRO A 188 -4.89 8.66 -11.45
C PRO A 188 -6.30 8.42 -10.92
N THR A 189 -6.40 7.72 -9.80
CA THR A 189 -7.65 7.47 -9.09
C THR A 189 -7.56 8.09 -7.70
N THR A 190 -8.27 9.20 -7.50
CA THR A 190 -8.31 9.90 -6.21
C THR A 190 -9.06 9.09 -5.16
N TYR A 191 -8.99 9.53 -3.90
CA TYR A 191 -9.88 9.03 -2.86
C TYR A 191 -11.36 9.12 -3.31
N PRO A 192 -12.21 8.10 -3.05
CA PRO A 192 -11.96 6.88 -2.27
C PRO A 192 -11.51 5.65 -3.08
N GLY A 193 -10.90 5.80 -4.26
CA GLY A 193 -10.59 4.68 -5.18
C GLY A 193 -9.91 3.46 -4.53
N ALA A 194 -8.77 3.67 -3.86
CA ALA A 194 -8.09 2.58 -3.15
C ALA A 194 -8.98 1.92 -2.06
N MET A 195 -9.85 2.70 -1.41
CA MET A 195 -10.77 2.18 -0.39
C MET A 195 -11.91 1.35 -1.01
N GLN A 196 -12.40 1.75 -2.18
CA GLN A 196 -13.31 0.93 -2.98
C GLN A 196 -12.63 -0.40 -3.35
N ASP A 197 -11.36 -0.37 -3.71
CA ASP A 197 -10.62 -1.58 -4.09
C ASP A 197 -10.44 -2.55 -2.93
N ALA A 198 -10.26 -2.03 -1.71
CA ALA A 198 -10.18 -2.84 -0.50
C ALA A 198 -11.48 -3.62 -0.24
N ILE A 199 -12.64 -2.96 -0.37
CA ILE A 199 -13.93 -3.63 -0.18
C ILE A 199 -14.26 -4.58 -1.35
N THR A 200 -13.89 -4.24 -2.58
CA THR A 200 -13.97 -5.13 -3.75
C THR A 200 -13.20 -6.43 -3.51
N ALA A 201 -11.95 -6.32 -3.06
CA ALA A 201 -11.12 -7.48 -2.77
C ALA A 201 -11.67 -8.34 -1.63
N TYR A 202 -12.21 -7.70 -0.58
CA TYR A 202 -12.86 -8.41 0.52
C TYR A 202 -14.15 -9.13 0.07
N SER A 203 -14.96 -8.47 -0.76
CA SER A 203 -16.15 -9.07 -1.38
C SER A 203 -15.78 -10.29 -2.21
N TYR A 204 -14.74 -10.20 -3.03
CA TYR A 204 -14.22 -11.33 -3.82
C TYR A 204 -13.89 -12.55 -2.95
N LEU A 205 -13.20 -12.36 -1.82
CA LEU A 205 -12.87 -13.46 -0.91
C LEU A 205 -14.12 -14.14 -0.35
N ILE A 206 -15.12 -13.36 0.08
CA ILE A 206 -16.32 -13.91 0.74
C ILE A 206 -17.33 -14.45 -0.29
N ASN A 207 -17.61 -13.68 -1.33
CA ASN A 207 -18.72 -13.93 -2.22
C ASN A 207 -18.34 -14.85 -3.38
N GLU A 208 -17.12 -14.75 -3.91
CA GLU A 208 -16.67 -15.60 -5.02
C GLU A 208 -15.87 -16.81 -4.54
N LEU A 209 -14.94 -16.61 -3.60
CA LEU A 209 -14.12 -17.71 -3.07
C LEU A 209 -14.74 -18.40 -1.85
N LYS A 210 -15.83 -17.88 -1.30
CA LYS A 210 -16.53 -18.45 -0.13
C LYS A 210 -15.63 -18.61 1.10
N VAL A 211 -14.59 -17.77 1.23
CA VAL A 211 -13.72 -17.75 2.40
C VAL A 211 -14.50 -17.20 3.60
N SER A 212 -14.56 -17.97 4.69
CA SER A 212 -15.18 -17.52 5.93
C SER A 212 -14.45 -16.28 6.49
N PRO A 213 -15.16 -15.22 6.92
CA PRO A 213 -14.54 -14.05 7.57
C PRO A 213 -13.61 -14.41 8.74
N ARG A 214 -13.92 -15.49 9.48
CA ARG A 214 -13.11 -15.99 10.61
C ARG A 214 -11.72 -16.50 10.22
N ARG A 215 -11.48 -16.71 8.94
CA ARG A 215 -10.19 -17.11 8.35
C ARG A 215 -9.48 -15.95 7.66
N ILE A 216 -10.11 -14.78 7.55
CA ILE A 216 -9.53 -13.63 6.86
C ILE A 216 -8.75 -12.77 7.86
N VAL A 217 -7.49 -12.50 7.55
CA VAL A 217 -6.66 -11.51 8.24
C VAL A 217 -6.44 -10.34 7.30
N LEU A 218 -6.82 -9.13 7.72
CA LEU A 218 -6.46 -7.92 6.99
C LEU A 218 -5.01 -7.56 7.32
N ALA A 219 -4.23 -7.12 6.35
CA ALA A 219 -2.87 -6.69 6.59
C ALA A 219 -2.49 -5.51 5.69
N GLY A 220 -1.61 -4.65 6.19
CA GLY A 220 -0.95 -3.67 5.34
C GLY A 220 0.15 -2.91 6.05
N ASP A 221 1.03 -2.30 5.26
CA ASP A 221 2.13 -1.46 5.72
C ASP A 221 1.98 -0.01 5.23
N SER A 222 2.27 0.97 6.09
CA SER A 222 2.13 2.40 5.77
C SER A 222 0.75 2.76 5.21
N SER A 223 0.65 3.21 3.95
CA SER A 223 -0.62 3.48 3.25
C SER A 223 -1.51 2.24 3.09
N GLY A 224 -0.91 1.05 2.96
CA GLY A 224 -1.66 -0.20 2.94
C GLY A 224 -2.31 -0.50 4.28
N ALA A 225 -1.67 -0.13 5.39
CA ALA A 225 -2.26 -0.26 6.71
C ALA A 225 -3.46 0.70 6.88
N THR A 226 -3.40 1.88 6.25
CA THR A 226 -4.55 2.81 6.14
C THR A 226 -5.73 2.15 5.45
N MET A 227 -5.51 1.42 4.35
CA MET A 227 -6.56 0.66 3.66
C MET A 227 -7.13 -0.44 4.56
N ALA A 228 -6.26 -1.20 5.22
CA ALA A 228 -6.68 -2.28 6.11
C ALA A 228 -7.57 -1.78 7.26
N VAL A 229 -7.17 -0.68 7.92
CA VAL A 229 -7.97 -0.10 9.02
C VAL A 229 -9.23 0.59 8.51
N ALA A 230 -9.18 1.25 7.34
CA ALA A 230 -10.36 1.85 6.73
C ALA A 230 -11.40 0.80 6.36
N LEU A 231 -10.97 -0.31 5.74
CA LEU A 231 -11.84 -1.46 5.44
C LEU A 231 -12.44 -2.05 6.72
N LEU A 232 -11.64 -2.28 7.77
CA LEU A 232 -12.15 -2.79 9.03
C LEU A 232 -13.24 -1.88 9.63
N ARG A 233 -13.01 -0.56 9.62
CA ARG A 233 -14.01 0.43 10.07
C ARG A 233 -15.25 0.43 9.20
N TYR A 234 -15.07 0.32 7.89
CA TYR A 234 -16.17 0.28 6.93
C TYR A 234 -17.07 -0.94 7.16
N LEU A 235 -16.49 -2.13 7.35
CA LEU A 235 -17.23 -3.35 7.69
C LEU A 235 -17.98 -3.21 9.01
N ALA A 236 -17.37 -2.59 10.03
CA ALA A 236 -18.05 -2.32 11.30
C ALA A 236 -19.26 -1.39 11.10
N ILE A 237 -19.13 -0.33 10.30
CA ILE A 237 -20.24 0.59 9.99
C ILE A 237 -21.39 -0.15 9.29
N ILE A 238 -21.10 -1.01 8.31
CA ILE A 238 -22.15 -1.79 7.63
C ILE A 238 -22.87 -2.72 8.61
N ASN A 239 -22.13 -3.40 9.47
CA ASN A 239 -22.70 -4.35 10.43
C ASN A 239 -23.56 -3.67 11.51
N HIS A 240 -23.27 -2.42 11.87
CA HIS A 240 -24.06 -1.65 12.83
C HIS A 240 -25.10 -0.72 12.18
N GLY A 241 -24.98 -0.43 10.89
CA GLY A 241 -25.88 0.46 10.15
C GLY A 241 -27.18 -0.25 9.73
N HIS A 242 -28.31 0.45 9.74
CA HIS A 242 -29.62 -0.12 9.40
C HIS A 242 -29.89 -0.23 7.88
N ASN A 243 -28.83 -0.36 7.06
CA ASN A 243 -28.97 -0.42 5.60
C ASN A 243 -28.98 -1.87 5.11
N GLU A 244 -30.18 -2.46 5.06
CA GLU A 244 -30.40 -3.87 4.72
C GLU A 244 -29.84 -4.28 3.35
N SER A 245 -29.80 -3.38 2.36
CA SER A 245 -29.31 -3.70 1.00
C SER A 245 -27.80 -3.94 0.97
N VAL A 246 -27.03 -3.16 1.73
CA VAL A 246 -25.57 -3.30 1.86
C VAL A 246 -25.24 -4.48 2.76
N GLN A 247 -26.00 -4.67 3.85
CA GLN A 247 -25.84 -5.82 4.74
C GLN A 247 -26.10 -7.16 4.05
N LYS A 248 -26.94 -7.23 3.01
CA LYS A 248 -27.17 -8.47 2.27
C LYS A 248 -25.93 -8.94 1.50
N HIS A 249 -25.11 -8.01 1.00
CA HIS A 249 -23.91 -8.31 0.20
C HIS A 249 -22.66 -8.55 1.06
N PHE A 250 -22.64 -7.95 2.25
CA PHE A 250 -21.52 -8.04 3.19
C PHE A 250 -21.96 -8.59 4.54
N SER A 251 -22.98 -9.45 4.60
CA SER A 251 -23.56 -9.97 5.85
C SER A 251 -22.48 -10.69 6.66
N THR A 252 -21.75 -9.90 7.43
CA THR A 252 -20.55 -10.26 8.17
C THR A 252 -20.87 -10.04 9.63
N ALA A 253 -21.94 -10.71 10.09
CA ALA A 253 -22.18 -10.89 11.52
C ALA A 253 -20.91 -11.36 12.25
N THR A 254 -19.96 -11.95 11.52
CA THR A 254 -18.59 -12.14 11.99
C THR A 254 -17.59 -11.22 11.28
N PRO A 255 -16.80 -10.40 12.02
CA PRO A 255 -15.71 -9.61 11.45
C PRO A 255 -14.54 -10.51 10.97
N PRO A 256 -13.59 -9.94 10.20
CA PRO A 256 -12.30 -10.58 9.94
C PRO A 256 -11.61 -11.04 11.24
N ARG A 257 -10.81 -12.11 11.16
CA ARG A 257 -10.12 -12.71 12.31
C ARG A 257 -9.20 -11.72 13.03
N ALA A 258 -8.47 -10.91 12.27
CA ALA A 258 -7.50 -9.95 12.79
C ALA A 258 -7.19 -8.88 11.73
N CYS A 259 -6.57 -7.78 12.18
CA CYS A 259 -6.02 -6.74 11.32
C CYS A 259 -4.59 -6.42 11.76
N LEU A 260 -3.62 -6.68 10.89
CA LEU A 260 -2.19 -6.46 11.11
C LEU A 260 -1.76 -5.13 10.49
N LEU A 261 -1.37 -4.17 11.33
CA LEU A 261 -1.01 -2.82 10.91
C LEU A 261 0.49 -2.60 11.14
N PHE A 262 1.25 -2.43 10.06
CA PHE A 262 2.69 -2.17 10.12
C PHE A 262 2.96 -0.70 9.81
N SER A 263 3.39 0.07 10.82
CA SER A 263 3.69 1.51 10.70
C SER A 263 2.59 2.31 9.98
N PRO A 264 1.34 2.30 10.46
CA PRO A 264 0.20 2.81 9.72
C PRO A 264 0.24 4.33 9.52
N SER A 265 -0.08 4.77 8.28
CA SER A 265 -0.18 6.18 7.92
C SER A 265 -1.64 6.64 8.00
N ILE A 266 -2.07 7.06 9.19
CA ILE A 266 -3.51 7.30 9.49
C ILE A 266 -3.92 8.76 9.52
N ASP A 267 -2.96 9.68 9.46
CA ASP A 267 -3.20 11.12 9.45
C ASP A 267 -2.59 11.73 8.19
N TYR A 268 -3.44 12.35 7.37
CA TYR A 268 -3.08 13.08 6.16
C TYR A 268 -3.54 14.55 6.24
N THR A 269 -3.92 15.02 7.43
CA THR A 269 -4.44 16.38 7.58
C THR A 269 -3.33 17.41 7.36
N ILE A 270 -3.66 18.46 6.59
CA ILE A 270 -2.81 19.65 6.41
C ILE A 270 -2.85 20.53 7.68
N GLU A 271 -3.74 20.21 8.62
CA GLU A 271 -3.96 20.93 9.88
C GLU A 271 -2.92 20.57 10.96
N GLY A 272 -2.08 19.57 10.71
CA GLY A 272 -0.93 19.27 11.57
C GLY A 272 0.02 20.45 11.61
N ASP A 273 0.31 20.97 12.80
CA ASP A 273 1.31 22.01 12.98
C ASP A 273 2.70 21.47 12.56
N ALA A 274 3.16 21.88 11.38
CA ALA A 274 4.46 21.49 10.85
C ALA A 274 5.61 21.85 11.80
N GLN A 275 5.45 22.90 12.61
CA GLN A 275 6.41 23.25 13.64
C GLN A 275 6.38 22.22 14.78
N ALA A 276 5.20 21.80 15.22
CA ALA A 276 5.04 20.75 16.23
C ALA A 276 5.62 19.41 15.76
N MET A 277 5.42 19.05 14.49
CA MET A 277 6.03 17.84 13.88
C MET A 277 7.55 17.91 13.92
N ASN A 278 8.14 19.03 13.48
CA ASN A 278 9.60 19.21 13.49
C ASN A 278 10.20 19.29 14.91
N GLN A 279 9.43 19.77 15.88
CA GLN A 279 9.83 19.84 17.28
C GLN A 279 9.56 18.53 18.04
N HIS A 280 8.90 17.55 17.40
CA HIS A 280 8.60 16.29 18.04
C HIS A 280 9.89 15.56 18.42
N ARG A 281 9.94 14.97 19.62
CA ARG A 281 11.13 14.30 20.15
C ARG A 281 11.68 13.17 19.25
N ASN A 282 10.84 12.63 18.37
CA ASN A 282 11.21 11.56 17.44
C ASN A 282 11.54 12.08 16.02
N ALA A 283 11.46 13.39 15.75
CA ALA A 283 11.67 13.97 14.42
C ALA A 283 13.03 13.59 13.81
N SER A 284 14.09 13.45 14.64
CA SER A 284 15.41 13.00 14.18
C SER A 284 15.46 11.52 13.76
N THR A 285 14.44 10.74 14.12
CA THR A 285 14.35 9.29 13.89
C THR A 285 13.23 8.86 12.95
N ASP A 286 12.31 9.75 12.57
CA ASP A 286 11.24 9.50 11.59
C ASP A 286 11.79 9.03 10.22
N LEU A 287 10.96 8.46 9.34
CA LEU A 287 11.42 7.99 8.03
C LEU A 287 10.98 8.89 6.87
N CYS A 288 9.98 9.71 7.13
CA CYS A 288 9.41 10.70 6.24
C CYS A 288 9.36 12.03 6.99
N GLU A 289 9.58 13.13 6.28
CA GLU A 289 9.40 14.51 6.76
C GLU A 289 8.02 15.03 6.33
#